data_AF-A0A6J4JUX7-F1
#
_entry.id   AF-A0A6J4JUX7-F1
#
_cell.length_a   1.000
_cell.length_b   1.000
_cell.length_c   1.000
_cell.angle_alpha   90.00
_cell.angle_beta   90.00
_cell.angle_gamma   90.00
#
_symmetry.space_group_name_H-M   'P 1'
#
loop_
_entity.id
_entity.type
_entity.pdbx_description
1 polymer ?
#
loop_
_entity_poly.entity_id
_entity_poly.type
_entity_poly.pdbx_seq_one_letter_code
_entity_poly.pdbx_strand_id
1 'polypeptide(L)'
;MSAAPQPPRTLSALATLEAESIHIIREVAAEARRPCLLFSGGKDSAVMVHLAAKAFAPARIPFPVMHVDTGLNFPEVLQYRDLEADRHGVELIVASVPAAIERGLVTEEPNGS
;
A
#
# COMPACT_ATOMS: atom_id res chain seq x y z
N MET A 1 22.86 45.09 2.46
CA MET A 1 21.47 44.92 2.00
C MET A 1 20.88 43.75 2.79
N SER A 2 19.95 44.01 3.70
CA SER A 2 19.32 42.96 4.51
C SER A 2 18.22 42.30 3.68
N ALA A 3 18.31 40.98 3.49
CA ALA A 3 17.26 40.24 2.79
C ALA A 3 15.96 40.30 3.63
N ALA A 4 14.87 40.70 3.00
CA ALA A 4 13.56 40.69 3.66
C ALA A 4 13.22 39.26 4.11
N PRO A 5 12.61 39.08 5.30
CA PRO A 5 12.19 37.76 5.77
C PRO A 5 11.19 37.17 4.77
N GLN A 6 11.50 35.97 4.29
CA GLN A 6 10.59 35.22 3.43
C GLN A 6 9.33 34.85 4.23
N PRO A 7 8.12 34.98 3.65
CA PRO A 7 6.91 34.57 4.34
C PRO A 7 6.99 33.07 4.68
N PRO A 8 6.38 32.64 5.80
CA PRO A 8 6.37 31.23 6.17
C PRO A 8 5.75 30.41 5.03
N ARG A 9 6.44 29.33 4.64
CA ARG A 9 6.02 28.49 3.52
C ARG A 9 4.87 27.59 4.00
N THR A 10 3.63 28.02 3.77
CA THR A 10 2.46 27.18 4.06
C THR A 10 2.43 25.99 3.10
N LEU A 11 2.31 24.78 3.63
CA LEU A 11 2.13 23.58 2.82
C LEU A 11 0.75 23.60 2.15
N SER A 12 0.66 23.03 0.95
CA SER A 12 -0.65 22.71 0.36
C SER A 12 -1.30 21.58 1.14
N ALA A 13 -2.63 21.46 1.06
CA ALA A 13 -3.36 20.37 1.71
C ALA A 13 -2.82 18.98 1.34
N LEU A 14 -2.49 18.75 0.06
CA LEU A 14 -1.90 17.48 -0.39
C LEU A 14 -0.48 17.26 0.15
N ALA A 15 0.34 18.31 0.25
CA ALA A 15 1.68 18.18 0.83
C ALA A 15 1.61 17.84 2.33
N THR A 16 0.63 18.39 3.05
CA THR A 16 0.36 18.02 4.45
C THR A 16 -0.07 16.56 4.57
N LEU A 17 -1.08 16.12 3.80
CA LEU A 17 -1.55 14.74 3.83
C LEU A 17 -0.47 13.73 3.44
N GLU A 18 0.36 14.07 2.45
CA GLU A 18 1.50 13.24 2.05
C GLU A 18 2.52 13.11 3.18
N ALA A 19 2.88 14.21 3.84
CA ALA A 19 3.83 14.20 4.94
C ALA A 19 3.31 13.39 6.14
N GLU A 20 2.03 13.57 6.50
CA GLU A 20 1.37 12.80 7.57
C GLU A 20 1.32 11.31 7.24
N SER A 21 0.97 10.95 6.01
CA SER A 21 0.92 9.55 5.57
C SER A 21 2.30 8.88 5.60
N ILE A 22 3.33 9.59 5.12
CA ILE A 22 4.72 9.11 5.18
C ILE A 22 5.17 8.91 6.62
N HIS A 23 4.82 9.83 7.52
CA HIS A 23 5.15 9.70 8.94
C HIS A 23 4.52 8.45 9.54
N ILE A 24 3.21 8.22 9.33
CA ILE A 24 2.50 7.04 9.82
C ILE A 24 3.14 5.74 9.29
N ILE A 25 3.46 5.68 8.01
CA ILE A 25 4.10 4.50 7.40
C ILE A 25 5.46 4.20 8.06
N ARG A 26 6.27 5.23 8.34
CA ARG A 26 7.57 5.07 9.00
C ARG A 26 7.44 4.60 10.44
N GLU A 27 6.48 5.12 11.19
CA GLU A 27 6.22 4.69 12.58
C GLU A 27 5.81 3.22 12.62
N VAL A 28 4.87 2.80 11.76
CA VAL A 28 4.47 1.39 11.67
C VAL A 28 5.65 0.49 11.32
N ALA A 29 6.52 0.91 10.40
CA ALA A 29 7.71 0.15 10.05
C ALA A 29 8.76 0.08 11.17
N ALA A 30 8.81 1.09 12.04
CA ALA A 30 9.72 1.13 13.19
C ALA A 30 9.23 0.26 14.35
N GLU A 31 7.92 0.19 14.58
CA GLU A 31 7.33 -0.47 15.76
C GLU A 31 6.81 -1.88 15.49
N ALA A 32 6.35 -2.18 14.27
CA ALA A 32 5.79 -3.49 13.94
C ALA A 32 6.90 -4.51 13.59
N ARG A 33 6.80 -5.72 14.13
CA ARG A 33 7.76 -6.80 13.84
C ARG A 33 7.66 -7.35 12.42
N ARG A 34 6.45 -7.42 11.86
CA ARG A 34 6.15 -7.99 10.54
C ARG A 34 4.99 -7.22 9.88
N PRO A 35 5.16 -5.93 9.58
CA PRO A 35 4.13 -5.18 8.89
C PRO A 35 3.91 -5.74 7.48
N CYS A 36 2.71 -5.55 6.96
CA CYS A 36 2.35 -5.87 5.59
C CYS A 36 1.36 -4.81 5.12
N LEU A 37 1.53 -4.30 3.89
CA LEU A 37 0.61 -3.35 3.31
C LEU A 37 -0.41 -4.08 2.43
N LEU A 38 -1.70 -3.91 2.69
CA LEU A 38 -2.73 -4.49 1.83
C LEU A 38 -2.79 -3.75 0.48
N PHE A 39 -2.66 -4.49 -0.61
CA PHE A 39 -2.63 -3.98 -1.97
C PHE A 39 -3.64 -4.71 -2.87
N SER A 40 -4.79 -4.07 -3.10
CA SER A 40 -5.86 -4.64 -3.93
C SER A 40 -5.66 -4.38 -5.43
N GLY A 41 -4.76 -3.47 -5.80
CA GLY A 41 -4.66 -2.93 -7.17
C GLY A 41 -5.63 -1.78 -7.44
N GLY A 42 -6.49 -1.41 -6.47
CA GLY A 42 -7.37 -0.25 -6.56
C GLY A 42 -6.66 1.07 -6.24
N LYS A 43 -7.31 2.19 -6.61
CA LYS A 43 -6.75 3.56 -6.50
C LYS A 43 -6.15 3.91 -5.14
N ASP A 44 -6.83 3.58 -4.04
CA ASP A 44 -6.38 3.98 -2.70
C ASP A 44 -5.13 3.20 -2.32
N SER A 45 -5.14 1.89 -2.56
CA SER A 45 -3.98 1.03 -2.29
C SER A 45 -2.79 1.34 -3.18
N ALA A 46 -3.01 1.78 -4.43
CA ALA A 46 -1.96 2.25 -5.31
C ALA A 46 -1.28 3.52 -4.77
N VAL A 47 -2.08 4.49 -4.28
CA VAL A 47 -1.54 5.68 -3.60
C VAL A 47 -0.76 5.28 -2.35
N MET A 48 -1.24 4.32 -1.56
CA MET A 48 -0.52 3.84 -0.38
C MET A 48 0.82 3.20 -0.72
N VAL A 49 0.92 2.38 -1.78
CA VAL A 49 2.20 1.82 -2.25
C VAL A 49 3.15 2.92 -2.70
N HIS A 50 2.64 3.92 -3.44
CA HIS A 50 3.42 5.08 -3.85
C HIS A 50 3.97 5.87 -2.64
N LEU A 51 3.12 6.14 -1.63
CA LEU A 51 3.52 6.81 -0.40
C LEU A 51 4.55 5.99 0.39
N ALA A 52 4.41 4.66 0.43
CA ALA A 52 5.40 3.79 1.05
C ALA A 52 6.75 3.88 0.32
N ALA A 53 6.75 3.90 -1.02
CA ALA A 53 7.98 4.08 -1.79
C ALA A 53 8.64 5.43 -1.47
N LYS A 54 7.86 6.52 -1.33
CA LYS A 54 8.38 7.83 -0.90
C LYS A 54 8.89 7.82 0.53
N ALA A 55 8.24 7.08 1.43
CA ALA A 55 8.62 6.99 2.83
C ALA A 55 10.01 6.37 3.00
N PHE A 56 10.41 5.43 2.14
CA PHE A 56 11.70 4.72 2.29
C PHE A 56 12.73 5.09 1.24
N ALA A 57 12.39 5.92 0.24
CA ALA A 57 13.35 6.39 -0.75
C ALA A 57 14.62 6.98 -0.09
N PRO A 58 15.83 6.65 -0.60
CA PRO A 58 16.12 5.84 -1.79
C PRO A 58 16.19 4.32 -1.53
N ALA A 59 15.96 3.85 -0.30
CA ALA A 59 15.91 2.44 0.03
C ALA A 59 14.61 1.79 -0.46
N ARG A 60 14.59 0.45 -0.46
CA ARG A 60 13.38 -0.33 -0.76
C ARG A 60 12.40 -0.29 0.41
N ILE A 61 11.12 -0.51 0.12
CA ILE A 61 10.09 -0.69 1.15
C ILE A 61 10.46 -1.94 1.98
N PRO A 62 10.55 -1.86 3.31
CA PRO A 62 11.11 -2.92 4.16
C PRO A 62 10.09 -4.00 4.55
N PHE A 63 8.94 -4.06 3.86
CA PHE A 63 7.86 -4.99 4.14
C PHE A 63 7.13 -5.42 2.87
N PRO A 64 6.50 -6.61 2.87
CA PRO A 64 5.73 -7.07 1.73
C PRO A 64 4.43 -6.30 1.55
N VAL A 65 3.87 -6.40 0.35
CA VAL A 65 2.48 -6.08 0.06
C VAL A 65 1.67 -7.37 -0.05
N MET A 66 0.39 -7.33 0.31
CA MET A 66 -0.50 -8.50 0.21
C MET A 66 -1.80 -8.20 -0.53
N HIS A 67 -2.15 -9.07 -1.46
CA HIS A 67 -3.44 -9.10 -2.13
C HIS A 67 -4.25 -10.30 -1.64
N VAL A 68 -5.54 -10.08 -1.36
CA VAL A 68 -6.50 -11.16 -1.11
C VAL A 68 -7.30 -11.38 -2.40
N ASP A 69 -7.00 -12.46 -3.10
CA ASP A 69 -7.67 -12.84 -4.33
C ASP A 69 -8.98 -13.57 -4.02
N THR A 70 -10.09 -12.93 -4.35
CA THR A 70 -11.44 -13.48 -4.20
C THR A 70 -11.80 -14.46 -5.31
N GLY A 71 -11.01 -14.52 -6.39
CA GLY A 71 -11.37 -15.20 -7.63
C GLY A 71 -12.31 -14.39 -8.54
N LEU A 72 -12.71 -13.18 -8.12
CA LEU A 72 -13.62 -12.29 -8.86
C LEU A 72 -12.95 -10.99 -9.34
N ASN A 73 -11.63 -10.92 -9.27
CA ASN A 73 -10.87 -9.75 -9.68
C ASN A 73 -10.82 -9.63 -11.21
N PHE A 74 -10.92 -8.39 -11.72
CA PHE A 74 -10.69 -8.13 -13.14
C PHE A 74 -9.24 -8.44 -13.52
N PRO A 75 -8.98 -9.14 -14.65
CA PRO A 75 -7.63 -9.45 -15.10
C PRO A 75 -6.72 -8.22 -15.21
N GLU A 76 -7.27 -7.08 -15.64
CA GLU A 76 -6.54 -5.81 -15.78
C GLU A 76 -6.09 -5.26 -14.42
N VAL A 77 -6.87 -5.46 -13.36
CA VAL A 77 -6.50 -5.06 -11.99
C VAL A 77 -5.36 -5.92 -11.48
N LEU A 78 -5.40 -7.23 -11.75
CA LEU A 78 -4.32 -8.14 -11.37
C LEU A 78 -3.02 -7.81 -12.12
N GLN A 79 -3.13 -7.53 -13.42
CA GLN A 79 -1.98 -7.10 -14.23
C GLN A 79 -1.37 -5.80 -13.71
N TYR A 80 -2.21 -4.81 -13.39
CA TYR A 80 -1.75 -3.55 -12.80
C TYR A 80 -1.06 -3.77 -11.45
N ARG A 81 -1.65 -4.59 -10.58
CA ARG A 81 -1.09 -4.97 -9.28
C ARG A 81 0.32 -5.56 -9.45
N ASP A 82 0.47 -6.54 -10.33
CA ASP A 82 1.76 -7.21 -10.55
C ASP A 82 2.81 -6.22 -11.05
N LEU A 83 2.43 -5.35 -12.01
CA LEU A 83 3.31 -4.33 -12.55
C LEU A 83 3.75 -3.28 -11.52
N GLU A 84 2.86 -2.82 -10.64
CA GLU A 84 3.25 -1.87 -9.59
C GLU A 84 4.12 -2.51 -8.52
N ALA A 85 3.85 -3.77 -8.14
CA ALA A 85 4.70 -4.49 -7.20
C ALA A 85 6.13 -4.63 -7.75
N ASP A 86 6.26 -5.02 -9.02
CA ASP A 86 7.54 -5.11 -9.72
C ASP A 86 8.23 -3.76 -9.85
N ARG A 87 7.49 -2.70 -10.22
CA ARG A 87 8.02 -1.34 -10.37
C ARG A 87 8.67 -0.85 -9.07
N HIS A 88 8.04 -1.13 -7.93
CA HIS A 88 8.54 -0.74 -6.61
C HIS A 88 9.49 -1.77 -5.99
N GLY A 89 9.70 -2.92 -6.62
CA GLY A 89 10.58 -3.98 -6.16
C GLY A 89 10.15 -4.56 -4.81
N VAL A 90 8.83 -4.65 -4.58
CA VAL A 90 8.24 -5.18 -3.35
C VAL A 90 7.82 -6.63 -3.51
N GLU A 91 7.95 -7.42 -2.45
CA GLU A 91 7.40 -8.77 -2.41
C GLU A 91 5.86 -8.70 -2.37
N LEU A 92 5.21 -9.33 -3.34
CA LEU A 92 3.75 -9.47 -3.39
C LEU A 92 3.33 -10.85 -2.88
N ILE A 93 2.63 -10.86 -1.75
CA ILE A 93 1.97 -12.04 -1.19
C ILE A 93 0.55 -12.11 -1.74
N VAL A 94 0.14 -13.27 -2.27
CA VAL A 94 -1.25 -13.49 -2.71
C VAL A 94 -1.90 -14.56 -1.85
N ALA A 95 -2.95 -14.18 -1.12
CA ALA A 95 -3.81 -15.10 -0.40
C ALA A 95 -5.07 -15.39 -1.23
N SER A 96 -5.42 -16.66 -1.42
CA SER A 96 -6.59 -17.07 -2.22
C SER A 96 -7.76 -17.44 -1.32
N VAL A 97 -8.90 -16.78 -1.51
CA VAL A 97 -10.17 -17.11 -0.84
C VAL A 97 -10.71 -18.47 -1.32
N PRO A 98 -10.76 -18.80 -2.63
CA PRO A 98 -11.15 -20.14 -3.07
C PRO A 98 -10.33 -21.25 -2.41
N ALA A 99 -9.00 -21.11 -2.34
CA ALA A 99 -8.15 -22.09 -1.67
C ALA A 99 -8.37 -22.15 -0.15
N ALA A 100 -8.82 -21.06 0.49
CA ALA A 100 -9.17 -21.06 1.90
C ALA A 100 -10.49 -21.83 2.15
N ILE A 101 -11.46 -21.70 1.25
CA ILE A 101 -12.72 -22.47 1.28
C ILE A 101 -12.45 -23.96 1.08
N GLU A 102 -11.64 -24.32 0.08
CA GLU A 102 -11.25 -25.72 -0.17
C GLU A 102 -10.57 -26.38 1.05
N ARG A 103 -9.80 -25.59 1.82
CA ARG A 103 -9.14 -26.04 3.06
C ARG A 103 -10.05 -26.01 4.29
N GLY A 104 -11.29 -25.53 4.17
CA GLY A 104 -12.22 -25.38 5.29
C GLY A 104 -11.82 -24.31 6.31
N LEU A 105 -10.97 -23.35 5.93
CA LEU A 105 -10.56 -22.23 6.78
C LEU A 105 -11.61 -21.11 6.82
N VAL A 106 -12.39 -20.98 5.75
CA VAL A 106 -13.46 -20.01 5.58
C VAL A 106 -14.65 -20.74 4.98
N THR A 107 -15.86 -20.38 5.41
CA THR A 107 -17.11 -20.90 4.85
C THR A 107 -17.76 -19.80 4.03
N GLU A 108 -18.21 -20.13 2.82
CA GLU A 108 -18.98 -19.20 1.99
C GLU A 108 -20.38 -19.02 2.59
N GLU A 109 -20.83 -17.78 2.79
CA GLU A 109 -22.19 -17.56 3.26
C GLU A 109 -23.20 -17.84 2.14
N PRO A 110 -24.42 -18.34 2.47
CA PRO A 110 -25.44 -18.68 1.47
C PRO A 110 -25.88 -17.50 0.59
N ASN A 111 -25.59 -16.27 1.00
CA ASN A 111 -25.93 -15.01 0.33
C ASN A 111 -24.80 -14.48 -0.58
N GLY A 112 -23.66 -15.19 -0.68
CA GLY A 112 -22.50 -14.77 -1.47
C GLY A 112 -21.70 -13.61 -0.84
N SER A 113 -21.79 -13.41 0.48
CA SER A 113 -21.00 -12.43 1.25
C SER A 113 -19.90 -13.08 2.07
#